data_AF-A0A6L5EYA9-F1
#
_entry.id   AF-A0A6L5EYA9-F1
#
_cell.length_a   1.000
_cell.length_b   1.000
_cell.length_c   1.000
_cell.angle_alpha   90.00
_cell.angle_beta   90.00
_cell.angle_gamma   90.00
#
_symmetry.space_group_name_H-M   'P 1'
#
loop_
_entity.id
_entity.type
_entity.pdbx_description
1 polymer ?
#
loop_
_entity_poly.entity_id
_entity_poly.type
_entity_poly.pdbx_seq_one_letter_code
_entity_poly.pdbx_strand_id
1 'polypeptide(L)'
;MRRAREERGLSQHALAEALMSLSNNYGVSRTEVARWERGKRVPGPYWRRWLSTVLGVPVDQLGAAARTTRALRAATAKPARTDVIAGEVIHG
;
A
#
# COMPACT_ATOMS: atom_id res chain seq x y z
N MET A 1 -9.82 -2.02 -0.98
CA MET A 1 -9.58 -3.19 -0.10
C MET A 1 -10.37 -3.10 1.20
N ARG A 2 -10.09 -2.12 2.09
CA ARG A 2 -10.79 -1.99 3.39
C ARG A 2 -12.32 -2.03 3.27
N ARG A 3 -12.90 -1.21 2.38
CA ARG A 3 -14.35 -1.20 2.13
C ARG A 3 -14.90 -2.56 1.70
N ALA A 4 -14.30 -3.18 0.68
CA ALA A 4 -14.70 -4.52 0.21
C ALA A 4 -14.62 -5.59 1.31
N ARG A 5 -13.67 -5.47 2.26
CA ARG A 5 -13.61 -6.35 3.44
C ARG A 5 -14.80 -6.06 4.39
N GLU A 6 -15.07 -4.79 4.66
CA GLU A 6 -16.16 -4.34 5.56
C GLU A 6 -17.54 -4.69 5.03
N GLU A 7 -17.77 -4.58 3.72
CA GLU A 7 -19.00 -4.99 3.03
C GLU A 7 -19.27 -6.49 3.17
N ARG A 8 -18.22 -7.31 3.37
CA ARG A 8 -18.33 -8.74 3.65
C ARG A 8 -18.40 -9.08 5.13
N GLY A 9 -18.41 -8.08 6.02
CA GLY A 9 -18.39 -8.29 7.47
C GLY A 9 -17.12 -8.96 8.01
N LEU A 10 -16.04 -9.02 7.22
CA LEU A 10 -14.82 -9.71 7.60
C LEU A 10 -13.94 -8.82 8.48
N SER A 11 -13.38 -9.36 9.56
CA SER A 11 -12.28 -8.68 10.27
C SER A 11 -10.96 -8.83 9.49
N GLN A 12 -9.94 -8.03 9.81
CA GLN A 12 -8.61 -8.18 9.19
C GLN A 12 -7.99 -9.56 9.49
N HIS A 13 -8.31 -10.13 10.64
CA HIS A 13 -7.85 -11.46 11.04
C HIS A 13 -8.60 -12.55 10.26
N ALA A 14 -9.93 -12.45 10.16
CA ALA A 14 -10.74 -13.36 9.36
C ALA A 14 -10.34 -13.34 7.88
N LEU A 15 -9.97 -12.18 7.35
CA LEU A 15 -9.43 -12.08 5.99
C LEU A 15 -8.07 -12.78 5.85
N ALA A 16 -7.18 -12.65 6.84
CA ALA A 16 -5.90 -13.35 6.82
C ALA A 16 -6.09 -14.88 6.89
N GLU A 17 -6.96 -15.37 7.78
CA GLU A 17 -7.33 -16.78 7.89
C GLU A 17 -7.89 -17.33 6.57
N ALA A 18 -8.84 -16.62 5.96
CA ALA A 18 -9.42 -17.02 4.68
C ALA A 18 -8.37 -17.10 3.56
N LEU A 19 -7.41 -16.16 3.55
CA LEU A 19 -6.30 -16.19 2.60
C LEU A 19 -5.37 -17.37 2.86
N MET A 20 -5.00 -17.66 4.11
CA MET A 20 -4.16 -18.81 4.46
C MET A 20 -4.83 -20.12 4.06
N SER A 21 -6.11 -20.28 4.38
CA SER A 21 -6.91 -21.47 4.08
C SER A 21 -7.04 -21.71 2.57
N LEU A 22 -7.35 -20.67 1.78
CA LEU A 22 -7.52 -20.83 0.32
C LEU A 22 -6.21 -20.99 -0.43
N SER A 23 -5.15 -20.28 0.00
CA SER A 23 -3.86 -20.30 -0.68
C SER A 23 -2.95 -21.46 -0.23
N ASN A 24 -3.32 -22.15 0.84
CA ASN A 24 -2.50 -23.11 1.56
C ASN A 24 -1.12 -22.54 1.93
N ASN A 25 -1.07 -21.22 2.20
CA ASN A 25 0.15 -20.47 2.46
C ASN A 25 -0.03 -19.57 3.69
N TYR A 26 0.71 -19.88 4.75
CA TYR A 26 0.66 -19.18 6.06
C TYR A 26 1.48 -17.87 6.10
N GLY A 27 1.99 -17.41 4.96
CA GLY A 27 2.83 -16.21 4.88
C GLY A 27 2.08 -14.88 5.02
N VAL A 28 0.75 -14.89 5.15
CA VAL A 28 -0.06 -13.68 5.33
C VAL A 28 -0.60 -13.58 6.75
N SER A 29 -0.42 -12.41 7.36
CA SER A 29 -0.93 -12.11 8.70
C SER A 29 -1.87 -10.92 8.69
N ARG A 30 -2.63 -10.74 9.79
CA ARG A 30 -3.45 -9.55 10.02
C ARG A 30 -2.66 -8.23 9.86
N THR A 31 -1.38 -8.22 10.28
CA THR A 31 -0.51 -7.05 10.13
C THR A 31 -0.20 -6.75 8.66
N GLU A 32 0.00 -7.80 7.86
CA GLU A 32 0.23 -7.69 6.43
C GLU A 32 -1.02 -7.16 5.70
N VAL A 33 -2.20 -7.69 6.03
CA VAL A 33 -3.50 -7.17 5.58
C VAL A 33 -3.64 -5.69 5.92
N ALA A 34 -3.35 -5.29 7.16
CA ALA A 34 -3.40 -3.89 7.57
C ALA A 34 -2.39 -3.00 6.82
N ARG A 35 -1.24 -3.52 6.40
CA ARG A 35 -0.29 -2.79 5.54
C ARG A 35 -0.85 -2.57 4.14
N TRP A 36 -1.52 -3.56 3.56
CA TRP A 36 -2.18 -3.45 2.25
C TRP A 36 -3.34 -2.45 2.29
N GLU A 37 -4.19 -2.53 3.31
CA GLU A 37 -5.34 -1.61 3.45
C GLU A 37 -4.92 -0.15 3.58
N ARG A 38 -3.80 0.12 4.25
CA ARG A 38 -3.24 1.47 4.41
C ARG A 38 -2.35 1.91 3.24
N GLY A 39 -2.20 1.08 2.21
CA GLY A 39 -1.31 1.36 1.07
C GLY A 39 0.17 1.47 1.46
N LYS A 40 0.59 0.91 2.62
CA LYS A 40 2.01 0.85 3.02
C LYS A 40 2.79 -0.18 2.21
N ARG A 41 2.10 -1.23 1.73
CA ARG A 41 2.66 -2.27 0.87
C ARG A 41 1.64 -2.66 -0.18
N VAL A 42 2.14 -3.01 -1.36
CA VAL A 42 1.34 -3.50 -2.48
C VAL A 42 1.27 -5.03 -2.37
N PRO A 43 0.08 -5.65 -2.38
CA PRO A 43 0.00 -7.10 -2.50
C PRO A 43 0.58 -7.53 -3.85
N GLY A 44 1.46 -8.53 -3.83
CA GLY A 44 2.03 -9.13 -5.05
C GLY A 44 0.95 -9.75 -5.94
N PRO A 45 1.26 -10.06 -7.22
CA PRO A 45 0.29 -10.67 -8.15
C PRO A 45 -0.39 -11.93 -7.59
N TYR A 46 0.38 -12.79 -6.90
CA TYR A 46 -0.12 -13.98 -6.22
C TYR A 46 -1.22 -13.66 -5.21
N TRP A 47 -0.95 -12.75 -4.25
CA TRP A 47 -1.94 -12.37 -3.23
C TRP A 47 -3.13 -11.62 -3.81
N ARG A 48 -2.96 -10.87 -4.89
CA ARG A 48 -4.08 -10.18 -5.55
C ARG A 48 -5.11 -11.14 -6.13
N ARG A 49 -4.69 -12.30 -6.66
CA ARG A 49 -5.62 -13.34 -7.12
C ARG A 49 -6.47 -13.87 -5.96
N TRP A 50 -5.85 -14.22 -4.84
CA TRP A 50 -6.57 -14.70 -3.65
C TRP A 50 -7.47 -13.64 -3.02
N LEU A 51 -6.98 -12.41 -2.93
CA LEU A 51 -7.78 -11.28 -2.47
C LEU A 51 -9.01 -11.06 -3.36
N SER A 52 -8.86 -11.19 -4.67
CA SER A 52 -9.97 -11.08 -5.61
C SER A 52 -11.02 -12.15 -5.35
N THR A 53 -10.60 -13.40 -5.11
CA THR A 53 -11.50 -14.49 -4.73
C THR A 53 -12.21 -14.22 -3.39
N VAL A 54 -11.48 -13.83 -2.34
CA VAL A 54 -12.02 -13.63 -0.98
C VAL A 54 -12.86 -12.37 -0.85
N LEU A 55 -12.61 -11.35 -1.67
CA LEU A 55 -13.33 -10.07 -1.61
C LEU A 55 -14.35 -9.90 -2.75
N GLY A 56 -14.31 -10.75 -3.78
CA GLY A 56 -15.17 -10.67 -4.96
C GLY A 56 -14.96 -9.40 -5.78
N VAL A 57 -13.81 -8.74 -5.63
CA VAL A 57 -13.45 -7.54 -6.39
C VAL A 57 -12.44 -7.90 -7.48
N PRO A 58 -12.51 -7.29 -8.67
CA PRO A 58 -11.52 -7.52 -9.73
C PRO A 58 -10.07 -7.24 -9.29
N VAL A 59 -9.13 -8.06 -9.77
CA VAL A 59 -7.68 -7.96 -9.48
C VAL A 59 -7.13 -6.57 -9.80
N ASP A 60 -7.63 -5.92 -10.86
CA ASP A 60 -7.23 -4.58 -11.29
C ASP A 60 -7.54 -3.50 -10.26
N GLN A 61 -8.66 -3.62 -9.54
CA GLN A 61 -9.05 -2.69 -8.47
C GLN A 61 -8.15 -2.82 -7.23
N LEU A 62 -7.52 -3.98 -7.04
CA LEU A 62 -6.56 -4.21 -5.95
C LEU A 62 -5.17 -3.61 -6.23
N GLY A 63 -4.84 -3.34 -7.50
CA GLY A 63 -3.56 -2.77 -7.91
C GLY A 63 -3.45 -1.24 -7.79
N ALA A 64 -4.60 -0.54 -7.73
CA ALA A 64 -4.64 0.93 -7.75
C ALA A 64 -4.26 1.58 -6.40
N ALA A 65 -4.50 0.92 -5.27
CA ALA A 65 -4.26 1.47 -3.92
C ALA A 65 -2.77 1.67 -3.55
N ALA A 66 -1.86 1.23 -4.43
CA ALA A 66 -0.43 1.17 -4.22
C ALA A 66 0.36 2.32 -4.87
N ARG A 67 -0.11 2.82 -6.02
CA ARG A 67 0.61 3.83 -6.81
C ARG A 67 0.36 5.25 -6.29
N THR A 68 -0.82 5.49 -5.71
CA THR A 68 -1.23 6.81 -5.23
C THR A 68 -0.39 7.30 -4.05
N THR A 69 0.03 6.42 -3.12
CA THR A 69 0.79 6.83 -1.93
C THR A 69 2.23 7.27 -2.26
N ARG A 70 2.86 6.71 -3.30
CA ARG A 70 4.20 7.15 -3.73
C ARG A 70 4.15 8.51 -4.41
N ALA A 71 3.15 8.73 -5.27
CA ALA A 71 2.96 10.02 -5.94
C ALA A 71 2.60 11.14 -4.95
N LEU A 72 1.71 10.88 -3.99
CA LEU A 72 1.35 11.87 -2.97
C LEU A 72 2.52 12.23 -2.04
N ARG A 73 3.36 11.26 -1.64
CA ARG A 73 4.57 11.55 -0.84
C ARG A 73 5.63 12.32 -1.61
N ALA A 74 5.80 12.04 -2.89
CA ALA A 74 6.70 12.80 -3.76
C ALA A 74 6.19 14.24 -3.97
N ALA A 75 4.87 14.44 -4.03
CA ALA A 75 4.26 15.76 -4.18
C ALA A 75 4.27 16.60 -2.88
N THR A 76 4.29 15.97 -1.69
CA THR A 76 4.37 16.68 -0.41
C THR A 76 5.79 16.84 0.13
N ALA A 77 6.79 16.21 -0.49
CA ALA A 77 8.19 16.42 -0.14
C ALA A 77 8.63 17.78 -0.70
N LYS A 78 8.64 18.79 0.18
CA LYS A 78 9.19 20.13 -0.06
C LYS A 78 10.57 20.01 -0.75
N PRO A 79 10.86 20.75 -1.84
CA PRO A 79 12.21 20.72 -2.42
C PRO A 79 13.20 21.17 -1.34
N ALA A 80 14.24 20.37 -1.15
CA ALA A 80 15.35 20.72 -0.29
C ALA A 80 15.87 22.10 -0.71
N ARG A 81 15.94 23.01 0.26
CA ARG A 81 16.38 24.38 0.09
C ARG A 81 17.78 24.35 -0.53
N THR A 82 17.88 24.76 -1.79
CA THR A 82 19.14 25.15 -2.41
C THR A 82 19.49 26.51 -1.83
N ASP A 83 20.20 26.54 -0.71
CA ASP A 83 20.81 27.77 -0.24
C ASP A 83 22.00 28.07 -1.17
N VAL A 84 21.70 28.82 -2.22
CA VAL A 84 22.66 29.68 -2.90
C VAL A 84 23.14 30.70 -1.87
N ILE A 85 24.44 30.74 -1.62
CA ILE A 85 25.06 31.96 -1.09
C ILE A 85 26.00 32.47 -2.18
N ALA A 86 25.53 33.52 -2.84
CA ALA A 86 26.35 34.46 -3.59
C ALA A 86 26.80 35.57 -2.64
N GLY A 87 27.98 36.13 -2.91
CA GLY A 87 28.57 37.30 -2.24
C GLY A 87 29.65 36.90 -1.22
N GLU A 88 30.85 37.47 -1.18
CA GLU A 88 31.29 38.78 -1.67
C GLU A 88 32.83 38.85 -1.73
N VAL A 89 33.27 39.83 -2.52
CA VAL A 89 34.61 40.27 -2.91
C VAL A 89 35.51 40.65 -1.72
N ILE A 90 36.82 40.40 -1.81
CA ILE A 90 37.83 41.30 -1.23
C ILE A 90 39.05 41.41 -2.16
N HIS A 91 39.35 42.65 -2.54
CA HIS A 91 40.54 43.09 -3.24
C HIS A 91 41.76 43.01 -2.30
N GLY A 92 42.94 42.74 -2.87
CA GLY A 92 44.25 42.83 -2.19
C GLY A 92 45.35 42.23 -3.02
#